data_AF-A0A1C6G457-F1
#
_entry.id   AF-A0A1C6G457-F1
#
_cell.length_a   1.000
_cell.length_b   1.000
_cell.length_c   1.000
_cell.angle_alpha   90.00
_cell.angle_beta   90.00
_cell.angle_gamma   90.00
#
_symmetry.space_group_name_H-M   'P 1'
#
loop_
_entity.id
_entity.type
_entity.pdbx_description
1 polymer ?
#
loop_
_entity_poly.entity_id
_entity_poly.type
_entity_poly.pdbx_seq_one_letter_code
_entity_poly.pdbx_strand_id
1 'polypeptide(L)'
;MQIIKRSGQKQTYDPGKITAAIQKVFVSIGQPAPPSVLNDLLSRIEALLGPGADRPVEQIQDKVEQALMESGFYPQAKSYILYRQKRTALRDLRASLATAAGDPQLLPCLEKIQRDFPEQAYSLQALQIKFTSFLKADMPADERLTALIKAAVELTTKEAPQWEMIAARLLRHQFSQRLSREMDKRGLHTFSQKVRYLTEEGLYGRYISEHYTAPELEAAAAFLCPERDDLFTYSGLDLLLQRYVISTHDHIPLESPQEMFLGIALHLAMAETGDRLGWVKRFYDLLSKMEVTMATPTLANARKPYHQLSSCFIDTVPDSLDGIYRSIDNFAKVSKFGGGMGLYFGKVRATGSSIRGFQGAAGGVIRWIKLVNDTAVAVDQLGVRQGAVAVYLDVWHKDLPEFLQLRTNNGDDRMKAHDVFPAVCYPDLFWRLASGDLDQPWHLLCPHQVLAVKGYSLEDYWGEEWEKRYLDCVRDARLTKRTMRIKDIVRLILRSAVETGTPFAFNRDIVNRANPNGHQGMIYCSNLCTEIAQNMAPI
;
A
#
# COMPACT_ATOMS: atom_id res chain seq x y z
N MET A 1 55.17 6.12 -3.54
CA MET A 1 54.57 7.23 -2.78
C MET A 1 53.16 6.82 -2.36
N GLN A 2 52.77 7.02 -1.10
CA GLN A 2 51.37 6.87 -0.68
C GLN A 2 50.69 8.24 -0.61
N ILE A 3 49.44 8.30 -1.02
CA ILE A 3 48.56 9.47 -0.87
C ILE A 3 47.73 9.24 0.38
N ILE A 4 47.75 10.19 1.31
CA ILE A 4 46.85 10.23 2.45
C ILE A 4 45.53 10.84 1.96
N LYS A 5 44.50 10.01 1.86
CA LYS A 5 43.15 10.47 1.55
C LYS A 5 42.60 11.32 2.69
N ARG A 6 41.58 12.13 2.38
CA ARG A 6 40.82 12.92 3.37
C ARG A 6 40.13 12.07 4.43
N SER A 7 39.96 10.76 4.20
CA SER A 7 39.48 9.78 5.20
C SER A 7 40.59 9.27 6.16
N GLY A 8 41.83 9.72 6.01
CA GLY A 8 43.00 9.19 6.74
C GLY A 8 43.59 7.92 6.14
N GLN A 9 42.90 7.26 5.20
CA GLN A 9 43.43 6.07 4.52
C GLN A 9 44.60 6.39 3.60
N LYS A 10 45.63 5.55 3.63
CA LYS A 10 46.74 5.59 2.67
C LYS A 10 46.36 4.82 1.41
N GLN A 11 46.61 5.40 0.24
CA GLN A 11 46.43 4.75 -1.06
C GLN A 11 47.66 4.93 -1.94
N THR A 12 48.04 3.88 -2.67
CA THR A 12 49.13 3.95 -3.66
C THR A 12 48.86 5.06 -4.67
N TYR A 13 49.86 5.90 -4.92
CA TYR A 13 49.80 6.93 -5.95
C TYR A 13 49.48 6.33 -7.32
N ASP A 14 48.52 6.94 -8.02
CA ASP A 14 48.05 6.51 -9.32
C ASP A 14 48.00 7.74 -10.27
N PRO A 15 48.94 7.85 -11.22
CA PRO A 15 49.01 8.99 -12.15
C PRO A 15 47.79 9.06 -13.08
N GLY A 16 47.09 7.94 -13.31
CA GLY A 16 45.87 7.90 -14.11
C GLY A 16 44.75 8.77 -13.51
N LYS A 17 44.68 8.91 -12.18
CA LYS A 17 43.69 9.76 -11.51
C LYS A 17 43.93 11.24 -11.71
N ILE A 18 45.20 11.66 -11.77
CA ILE A 18 45.57 13.06 -12.03
C ILE A 18 45.23 13.39 -13.48
N THR A 19 45.64 12.52 -14.40
CA THR A 19 45.35 12.66 -15.84
C THR A 19 43.84 12.76 -16.10
N ALA A 20 43.04 11.87 -15.51
CA ALA A 20 41.59 11.91 -15.64
C ALA A 20 40.96 13.18 -15.02
N ALA A 21 41.50 13.70 -13.92
CA ALA A 21 41.04 14.94 -13.31
C ALA A 21 41.31 16.14 -14.23
N ILE A 22 42.52 16.24 -14.80
CA ILE A 22 42.91 17.28 -15.75
C ILE A 22 42.06 17.18 -17.02
N GLN A 23 41.90 15.98 -17.56
CA GLN A 23 41.07 15.76 -18.75
C GLN A 23 39.63 16.27 -18.56
N LYS A 24 39.02 16.01 -17.39
CA LYS A 24 37.69 16.55 -17.05
C LYS A 24 37.64 18.07 -17.04
N VAL A 25 38.70 18.74 -16.62
CA VAL A 25 38.80 20.21 -16.63
C VAL A 25 38.78 20.72 -18.07
N PHE A 26 39.63 20.16 -18.93
CA PHE A 26 39.70 20.53 -20.35
C PHE A 26 38.36 20.28 -21.08
N VAL A 27 37.71 19.15 -20.80
CA VAL A 27 36.36 18.86 -21.34
C VAL A 27 35.31 19.85 -20.81
N SER A 28 35.37 20.25 -19.54
CA SER A 28 34.38 21.16 -18.92
C SER A 28 34.30 22.54 -19.56
N ILE A 29 35.36 22.97 -20.24
CA ILE A 29 35.45 24.26 -20.94
C ILE A 29 35.34 24.13 -22.46
N GLY A 30 35.00 22.93 -22.97
CA GLY A 30 34.83 22.67 -24.40
C GLY A 30 36.12 22.54 -25.21
N GLN A 31 37.27 22.34 -24.55
CA GLN A 31 38.58 22.25 -25.19
C GLN A 31 39.30 20.97 -24.75
N PRO A 32 38.97 19.80 -25.31
CA PRO A 32 39.64 18.55 -24.93
C PRO A 32 41.14 18.61 -25.23
N ALA A 33 41.98 18.30 -24.23
CA ALA A 33 43.43 18.28 -24.39
C ALA A 33 43.88 17.03 -25.18
N PRO A 34 44.83 17.16 -26.12
CA PRO A 34 45.48 16.00 -26.71
C PRO A 34 46.31 15.24 -25.66
N PRO A 35 46.55 13.93 -25.84
CA PRO A 35 47.31 13.12 -24.89
C PRO A 35 48.72 13.67 -24.57
N SER A 36 49.36 14.33 -25.53
CA SER A 36 50.66 14.99 -25.33
C SER A 36 50.61 16.05 -24.23
N VAL A 37 49.63 16.95 -24.27
CA VAL A 37 49.45 18.01 -23.27
C VAL A 37 49.16 17.43 -21.88
N LEU A 38 48.37 16.35 -21.80
CA LEU A 38 48.08 15.68 -20.54
C LEU A 38 49.33 15.02 -19.93
N ASN A 39 50.16 14.38 -20.76
CA ASN A 39 51.42 13.77 -20.33
C ASN A 39 52.45 14.83 -19.89
N ASP A 40 52.52 15.96 -20.58
CA ASP A 40 53.40 17.08 -20.22
C ASP A 40 53.01 17.69 -18.88
N LEU A 41 51.70 17.90 -18.67
CA LEU A 41 51.17 18.39 -17.39
C LEU A 41 51.42 17.38 -16.26
N LEU A 42 51.19 16.09 -16.50
CA LEU A 42 51.47 15.04 -15.52
C LEU A 42 52.95 15.02 -15.12
N SER A 43 53.85 15.07 -16.11
CA SER A 43 55.31 15.08 -15.88
C SER A 43 55.73 16.29 -15.05
N ARG A 44 55.16 17.48 -15.33
CA ARG A 44 55.36 18.68 -14.51
C ARG A 44 54.85 18.52 -13.09
N ILE A 45 53.67 17.95 -12.90
CA ILE A 45 53.10 17.72 -11.57
C ILE A 45 53.98 16.76 -10.78
N GLU A 46 54.47 15.70 -11.40
CA GLU A 46 55.38 14.74 -10.76
C GLU A 46 56.73 15.38 -10.41
N ALA A 47 57.26 16.24 -11.28
CA ALA A 47 58.46 17.04 -10.99
C ALA A 47 58.25 18.01 -9.80
N LEU A 48 57.10 18.70 -9.76
CA LEU A 48 56.73 19.60 -8.65
C LEU A 48 56.47 18.87 -7.34
N LEU A 49 56.05 17.60 -7.40
CA LEU A 49 55.86 16.75 -6.24
C LEU A 49 57.21 16.31 -5.67
N GLY A 50 58.19 15.95 -6.52
CA GLY A 50 59.50 15.47 -6.09
C GLY A 50 59.46 14.10 -5.37
N PRO A 51 60.61 13.43 -5.19
CA PRO A 51 60.66 12.09 -4.61
C PRO A 51 60.34 12.06 -3.10
N GLY A 52 59.71 10.97 -2.63
CA GLY A 52 60.05 10.41 -1.32
C GLY A 52 59.24 10.74 -0.06
N ALA A 53 57.97 11.17 -0.10
CA ALA A 53 57.16 11.23 1.12
C ALA A 53 55.67 10.94 0.89
N ASP A 54 54.99 10.44 1.92
CA ASP A 54 53.54 10.35 1.95
C ASP A 54 52.95 11.77 2.00
N ARG A 55 51.95 12.05 1.17
CA ARG A 55 51.39 13.41 1.04
C ARG A 55 49.88 13.41 1.12
N PRO A 56 49.25 14.43 1.75
CA PRO A 56 47.81 14.60 1.71
C PRO A 56 47.36 14.94 0.29
N VAL A 57 46.16 14.48 -0.06
CA VAL A 57 45.56 14.73 -1.39
C VAL A 57 45.50 16.22 -1.76
N GLU A 58 45.36 17.11 -0.78
CA GLU A 58 45.32 18.56 -1.02
C GLU A 58 46.61 19.09 -1.63
N GLN A 59 47.78 18.61 -1.18
CA GLN A 59 49.08 19.02 -1.74
C GLN A 59 49.20 18.63 -3.22
N ILE A 60 48.65 17.48 -3.61
CA ILE A 60 48.61 17.07 -5.03
C ILE A 60 47.71 18.02 -5.81
N GLN A 61 46.56 18.41 -5.25
CA GLN A 61 45.66 19.34 -5.92
C GLN A 61 46.30 20.73 -6.10
N ASP A 62 47.07 21.21 -5.12
CA ASP A 62 47.82 22.45 -5.22
C ASP A 62 48.87 22.39 -6.34
N LYS A 63 49.53 21.24 -6.52
CA LYS A 63 50.49 21.04 -7.63
C LYS A 63 49.84 20.95 -9.00
N VAL A 64 48.64 20.37 -9.09
CA VAL A 64 47.85 20.38 -10.34
C VAL A 64 47.50 21.81 -10.73
N GLU A 65 47.07 22.63 -9.77
CA GLU A 65 46.77 24.04 -9.98
C GLU A 65 48.01 24.83 -10.44
N GLN A 66 49.13 24.65 -9.74
CA GLN A 66 50.41 25.28 -10.08
C GLN A 66 50.86 24.90 -11.52
N ALA A 67 50.80 23.61 -11.88
CA ALA A 67 51.20 23.15 -13.19
C ALA A 67 50.32 23.70 -14.33
N LEU A 68 49.00 23.83 -14.10
CA LEU A 68 48.07 24.43 -15.06
C LEU A 68 48.38 25.93 -15.27
N MET A 69 48.67 26.66 -14.19
CA MET A 69 49.03 28.08 -14.27
C MET A 69 50.39 28.30 -14.96
N GLU A 70 51.42 27.55 -14.58
CA GLU A 70 52.77 27.66 -15.15
C GLU A 70 52.83 27.29 -16.64
N SER A 71 51.90 26.44 -17.09
CA SER A 71 51.79 26.02 -18.49
C SER A 71 50.86 26.92 -19.32
N GLY A 72 50.39 28.03 -18.76
CA GLY A 72 49.56 29.03 -19.46
C GLY A 72 48.09 28.64 -19.64
N PHE A 73 47.62 27.54 -19.01
CA PHE A 73 46.23 27.07 -19.10
C PHE A 73 45.34 27.79 -18.06
N TYR A 74 45.30 29.13 -18.11
CA TYR A 74 44.57 29.95 -17.13
C TYR A 74 43.05 29.65 -17.05
N PRO A 75 42.31 29.46 -18.16
CA PRO A 75 40.89 29.09 -18.10
C PRO A 75 40.66 27.73 -17.42
N GLN A 76 41.53 26.76 -17.69
CA GLN A 76 41.50 25.42 -17.10
C GLN A 76 41.84 25.50 -15.60
N ALA A 77 42.88 26.24 -15.23
CA ALA A 77 43.25 26.47 -13.83
C ALA A 77 42.07 27.08 -13.06
N LYS A 78 41.43 28.13 -13.60
CA LYS A 78 40.24 28.75 -13.00
C LYS A 78 39.08 27.75 -12.86
N SER A 79 38.78 26.96 -13.90
CA SER A 79 37.73 25.93 -13.84
C SER A 79 38.04 24.88 -12.78
N TYR A 80 39.28 24.41 -12.68
CA TYR A 80 39.73 23.44 -11.68
C TYR A 80 39.60 23.98 -10.25
N ILE A 81 40.02 25.23 -10.01
CA ILE A 81 39.91 25.91 -8.70
C ILE A 81 38.46 26.04 -8.28
N LEU A 82 37.59 26.55 -9.17
CA LEU A 82 36.17 26.72 -8.88
C LEU A 82 35.48 25.37 -8.62
N TYR A 83 35.83 24.34 -9.39
CA TYR A 83 35.34 22.98 -9.16
C TYR A 83 35.78 22.42 -7.81
N ARG A 84 37.06 22.60 -7.44
CA ARG A 84 37.62 22.20 -6.15
C ARG A 84 36.91 22.94 -5.01
N GLN A 85 36.75 24.25 -5.11
CA GLN A 85 36.06 25.08 -4.11
C GLN A 85 34.61 24.63 -3.93
N LYS A 86 33.87 24.43 -5.03
CA LYS A 86 32.49 23.90 -4.99
C LYS A 86 32.44 22.53 -4.29
N ARG A 87 33.37 21.62 -4.60
CA ARG A 87 33.49 20.30 -3.95
C ARG A 87 33.83 20.39 -2.46
N THR A 88 34.63 21.37 -2.05
CA THR A 88 34.92 21.65 -0.63
C THR A 88 33.67 22.15 0.08
N ALA A 89 33.01 23.20 -0.43
CA ALA A 89 31.80 23.76 0.16
C ALA A 89 30.69 22.70 0.33
N LEU A 90 30.50 21.83 -0.67
CA LEU A 90 29.53 20.74 -0.59
C LEU A 90 29.90 19.69 0.47
N ARG A 91 31.20 19.40 0.66
CA ARG A 91 31.65 18.49 1.73
C ARG A 91 31.41 19.10 3.11
N ASP A 92 31.76 20.37 3.27
CA ASP A 92 31.60 21.09 4.53
C ASP A 92 30.13 21.21 4.90
N LEU A 93 29.25 21.43 3.92
CA LEU A 93 27.81 21.42 4.10
C LEU A 93 27.28 20.05 4.57
N ARG A 94 27.74 18.94 3.97
CA ARG A 94 27.37 17.58 4.43
C ARG A 94 27.86 17.30 5.84
N ALA A 95 29.11 17.66 6.14
CA ALA A 95 29.68 17.51 7.47
C ALA A 95 28.89 18.34 8.50
N SER A 96 28.58 19.59 8.18
CA SER A 96 27.78 20.47 9.03
C SER A 96 26.38 19.90 9.30
N LEU A 97 25.68 19.40 8.27
CA LEU A 97 24.38 18.74 8.43
C LEU A 97 24.47 17.49 9.32
N ALA A 98 25.45 16.61 9.07
CA ALA A 98 25.65 15.39 9.87
C ALA A 98 25.96 15.71 11.33
N THR A 99 26.83 16.69 11.59
CA THR A 99 27.14 17.17 12.94
C THR A 99 25.92 17.81 13.61
N ALA A 100 25.17 18.65 12.89
CA ALA A 100 23.97 19.30 13.41
C ALA A 100 22.88 18.28 13.76
N ALA A 101 22.73 17.21 12.95
CA ALA A 101 21.85 16.08 13.24
C ALA A 101 22.35 15.20 14.40
N GLY A 102 23.62 15.32 14.81
CA GLY A 102 24.23 14.48 15.83
C GLY A 102 24.55 13.06 15.35
N ASP A 103 24.68 12.87 14.03
CA ASP A 103 24.86 11.55 13.41
C ASP A 103 25.94 11.57 12.30
N PRO A 104 27.18 11.15 12.63
CA PRO A 104 28.26 11.04 11.65
C PRO A 104 28.00 10.00 10.55
N GLN A 105 27.18 8.97 10.81
CA GLN A 105 26.87 7.91 9.84
C GLN A 105 25.94 8.41 8.74
N LEU A 106 25.37 9.61 8.87
CA LEU A 106 24.51 10.23 7.87
C LEU A 106 25.27 10.68 6.60
N LEU A 107 26.60 10.83 6.67
CA LEU A 107 27.42 11.36 5.57
C LEU A 107 27.27 10.62 4.23
N PRO A 108 27.31 9.26 4.16
CA PRO A 108 27.10 8.54 2.91
C PRO A 108 25.69 8.73 2.35
N CYS A 109 24.67 8.84 3.22
CA CYS A 109 23.29 9.11 2.81
C CYS A 109 23.18 10.50 2.14
N LEU A 110 23.75 11.54 2.76
CA LEU A 110 23.78 12.89 2.20
C LEU A 110 24.59 12.97 0.90
N GLU A 111 25.69 12.24 0.80
CA GLU A 111 26.47 12.15 -0.45
C GLU A 111 25.66 11.51 -1.57
N LYS A 112 24.92 10.43 -1.26
CA LYS A 112 24.04 9.76 -2.21
C LYS A 112 22.87 10.66 -2.63
N ILE A 113 22.21 11.34 -1.69
CA ILE A 113 21.16 12.33 -1.98
C ILE A 113 21.68 13.39 -2.93
N GLN A 114 22.83 14.00 -2.62
CA GLN A 114 23.38 15.06 -3.45
C GLN A 114 23.78 14.61 -4.85
N ARG A 115 24.25 13.36 -4.99
CA ARG A 115 24.62 12.79 -6.28
C ARG A 115 23.39 12.50 -7.14
N ASP A 116 22.35 11.94 -6.53
CA ASP A 116 21.16 11.47 -7.24
C ASP A 116 20.15 12.61 -7.52
N PHE A 117 20.23 13.71 -6.76
CA PHE A 117 19.40 14.92 -6.92
C PHE A 117 20.27 16.18 -7.08
N PRO A 118 20.96 16.35 -8.22
CA PRO A 118 21.92 17.44 -8.43
C PRO A 118 21.27 18.82 -8.69
N GLU A 119 19.96 18.87 -8.95
CA GLU A 119 19.23 20.10 -9.28
C GLU A 119 19.21 21.08 -8.09
N GLN A 120 19.22 22.39 -8.41
CA GLN A 120 19.23 23.44 -7.39
C GLN A 120 18.01 23.37 -6.45
N ALA A 121 16.87 22.91 -6.96
CA ALA A 121 15.63 22.71 -6.19
C ALA A 121 15.81 21.72 -5.03
N TYR A 122 16.78 20.80 -5.11
CA TYR A 122 17.06 19.75 -4.13
C TYR A 122 18.37 19.97 -3.38
N SER A 123 18.86 21.21 -3.36
CA SER A 123 20.14 21.52 -2.72
C SER A 123 20.12 21.20 -1.21
N LEU A 124 21.20 20.58 -0.73
CA LEU A 124 21.40 20.35 0.71
C LEU A 124 21.46 21.66 1.51
N GLN A 125 21.71 22.79 0.85
CA GLN A 125 21.72 24.10 1.50
C GLN A 125 20.30 24.53 1.87
N ALA A 126 19.32 24.30 0.98
CA ALA A 126 17.91 24.51 1.31
C ALA A 126 17.47 23.62 2.49
N LEU A 127 17.90 22.34 2.49
CA LEU A 127 17.65 21.43 3.61
C LEU A 127 18.26 21.95 4.91
N GLN A 128 19.51 22.43 4.89
CA GLN A 128 20.18 22.98 6.07
C GLN A 128 19.43 24.19 6.63
N ILE A 129 19.06 25.16 5.79
CA ILE A 129 18.32 26.35 6.22
C ILE A 129 17.00 25.95 6.90
N LYS A 130 16.24 25.06 6.27
CA LYS A 130 14.97 24.57 6.82
C LYS A 130 15.18 23.79 8.11
N PHE A 131 16.16 22.91 8.16
CA PHE A 131 16.50 22.11 9.33
C PHE A 131 16.92 22.98 10.52
N THR A 132 17.76 24.00 10.31
CA THR A 132 18.19 24.93 11.36
C THR A 132 16.99 25.65 11.99
N SER A 133 15.92 25.94 11.22
CA SER A 133 14.69 26.54 11.77
C SER A 133 13.93 25.65 12.76
N PHE A 134 14.23 24.34 12.81
CA PHE A 134 13.61 23.39 13.73
C PHE A 134 14.49 23.02 14.93
N LEU A 135 15.78 23.36 14.89
CA LEU A 135 16.70 23.00 15.96
C LEU A 135 16.45 23.83 17.22
N LYS A 136 16.49 23.15 18.37
CA LYS A 136 16.46 23.75 19.71
C LYS A 136 17.75 23.37 20.45
N ALA A 137 18.21 24.22 21.37
CA ALA A 137 19.51 24.06 22.05
C ALA A 137 19.68 22.68 22.70
N ASP A 138 18.64 22.18 23.38
CA ASP A 138 18.70 20.94 24.17
C ASP A 138 18.06 19.72 23.48
N MET A 139 17.90 19.77 22.16
CA MET A 139 17.25 18.68 21.42
C MET A 139 18.16 17.42 21.40
N PRO A 140 17.67 16.22 21.79
CA PRO A 140 18.40 14.95 21.66
C PRO A 140 18.72 14.60 20.20
N ALA A 141 19.79 13.84 19.96
CA ALA A 141 20.23 13.49 18.60
C ALA A 141 19.13 12.81 17.75
N ASP A 142 18.36 11.89 18.35
CA ASP A 142 17.25 11.19 17.69
C ASP A 142 16.12 12.16 17.26
N GLU A 143 15.84 13.19 18.07
CA GLU A 143 14.88 14.25 17.72
C GLU A 143 15.43 15.17 16.63
N ARG A 144 16.74 15.46 16.62
CA ARG A 144 17.38 16.26 15.58
C ARG A 144 17.30 15.57 14.22
N LEU A 145 17.54 14.26 14.15
CA LEU A 145 17.39 13.50 12.90
C LEU A 145 15.92 13.47 12.44
N THR A 146 14.97 13.36 13.38
CA THR A 146 13.53 13.47 13.08
C THR A 146 13.16 14.85 12.52
N ALA A 147 13.71 15.92 13.09
CA ALA A 147 13.54 17.28 12.60
C ALA A 147 14.17 17.48 11.21
N LEU A 148 15.30 16.85 10.91
CA LEU A 148 15.90 16.86 9.58
C LEU A 148 15.00 16.17 8.54
N ILE A 149 14.40 15.02 8.88
CA ILE A 149 13.43 14.34 8.03
C ILE A 149 12.22 15.26 7.79
N LYS A 150 11.66 15.86 8.84
CA LYS A 150 10.55 16.81 8.73
C LYS A 150 10.89 18.01 7.85
N ALA A 151 12.12 18.53 7.93
CA ALA A 151 12.58 19.62 7.07
C ALA A 151 12.54 19.22 5.60
N ALA A 152 12.97 18.00 5.26
CA ALA A 152 12.85 17.49 3.89
C ALA A 152 11.38 17.31 3.46
N VAL A 153 10.51 16.80 4.35
CA VAL A 153 9.07 16.68 4.06
C VAL A 153 8.44 18.05 3.76
N GLU A 154 8.73 19.08 4.56
CA GLU A 154 8.19 20.43 4.33
C GLU A 154 8.75 21.15 3.10
N LEU A 155 9.86 20.68 2.53
CA LEU A 155 10.38 21.15 1.24
C LEU A 155 9.67 20.50 0.04
N THR A 156 8.87 19.46 0.28
CA THR A 156 8.08 18.79 -0.75
C THR A 156 6.96 19.72 -1.22
N THR A 157 7.07 20.16 -2.47
CA THR A 157 6.13 21.07 -3.12
C THR A 157 5.79 20.52 -4.51
N LYS A 158 4.80 21.12 -5.17
CA LYS A 158 4.45 20.75 -6.55
C LYS A 158 5.64 20.98 -7.51
N GLU A 159 6.43 22.02 -7.26
CA GLU A 159 7.61 22.40 -8.06
C GLU A 159 8.85 21.56 -7.71
N ALA A 160 8.92 21.02 -6.50
CA ALA A 160 10.03 20.19 -6.03
C ALA A 160 9.54 18.88 -5.38
N PRO A 161 8.87 17.98 -6.14
CA PRO A 161 8.24 16.78 -5.58
C PRO A 161 9.24 15.72 -5.10
N GLN A 162 10.46 15.67 -5.66
CA GLN A 162 11.46 14.66 -5.30
C GLN A 162 12.05 14.84 -3.88
N TRP A 163 11.71 15.93 -3.18
CA TRP A 163 11.94 16.02 -1.73
C TRP A 163 11.26 14.89 -0.96
N GLU A 164 10.16 14.32 -1.49
CA GLU A 164 9.52 13.14 -0.92
C GLU A 164 10.46 11.92 -0.92
N MET A 165 11.27 11.73 -1.96
CA MET A 165 12.27 10.66 -2.05
C MET A 165 13.46 10.94 -1.13
N ILE A 166 13.87 12.21 -1.01
CA ILE A 166 14.95 12.62 -0.11
C ILE A 166 14.56 12.39 1.35
N ALA A 167 13.35 12.78 1.73
CA ALA A 167 12.78 12.51 3.04
C ALA A 167 12.72 11.02 3.35
N ALA A 168 12.33 10.18 2.37
CA ALA A 168 12.34 8.72 2.51
C ALA A 168 13.74 8.17 2.82
N ARG A 169 14.78 8.66 2.13
CA ARG A 169 16.17 8.22 2.35
C ARG A 169 16.69 8.58 3.74
N LEU A 170 16.30 9.75 4.26
CA LEU A 170 16.63 10.18 5.62
C LEU A 170 15.87 9.32 6.65
N LEU A 171 14.58 9.05 6.42
CA LEU A 171 13.76 8.18 7.26
C LEU A 171 14.34 6.75 7.32
N ARG A 172 14.70 6.18 6.16
CA ARG A 172 15.36 4.89 6.07
C ARG A 172 16.65 4.87 6.89
N HIS A 173 17.50 5.88 6.76
CA HIS A 173 18.76 5.97 7.50
C HIS A 173 18.55 5.95 9.02
N GLN A 174 17.59 6.74 9.52
CA GLN A 174 17.21 6.71 10.94
C GLN A 174 16.69 5.34 11.35
N PHE A 175 15.79 4.76 10.56
CA PHE A 175 15.18 3.47 10.85
C PHE A 175 16.20 2.34 10.87
N SER A 176 17.09 2.25 9.88
CA SER A 176 18.13 1.22 9.80
C SER A 176 19.07 1.23 10.99
N GLN A 177 19.44 2.41 11.50
CA GLN A 177 20.25 2.51 12.72
C GLN A 177 19.50 2.00 13.95
N ARG A 178 18.22 2.37 14.11
CA ARG A 178 17.38 1.88 15.22
C ARG A 178 17.24 0.37 15.14
N LEU A 179 16.90 -0.16 13.96
CA LEU A 179 16.77 -1.59 13.74
C LEU A 179 18.08 -2.33 14.07
N SER A 180 19.24 -1.85 13.59
CA SER A 180 20.54 -2.45 13.90
C SER A 180 20.80 -2.50 15.40
N ARG A 181 20.55 -1.41 16.13
CA ARG A 181 20.70 -1.37 17.60
C ARG A 181 19.79 -2.39 18.29
N GLU A 182 18.55 -2.55 17.80
CA GLU A 182 17.61 -3.53 18.36
C GLU A 182 17.98 -4.99 18.04
N MET A 183 18.61 -5.24 16.88
CA MET A 183 19.17 -6.55 16.52
C MET A 183 20.39 -6.88 17.40
N ASP A 184 21.32 -5.94 17.56
CA ASP A 184 22.53 -6.11 18.37
C ASP A 184 22.19 -6.37 19.85
N LYS A 185 21.25 -5.60 20.43
CA LYS A 185 20.76 -5.80 21.80
C LYS A 185 20.22 -7.21 22.04
N ARG A 186 19.72 -7.88 21.01
CA ARG A 186 19.12 -9.22 21.07
C ARG A 186 20.07 -10.32 20.58
N GLY A 187 21.29 -9.98 20.17
CA GLY A 187 22.25 -10.94 19.61
C GLY A 187 21.79 -11.58 18.30
N LEU A 188 20.96 -10.87 17.52
CA LEU A 188 20.43 -11.35 16.25
C LEU A 188 21.35 -10.91 15.11
N HIS A 189 22.20 -11.83 14.63
CA HIS A 189 23.22 -11.52 13.63
C HIS A 189 22.97 -12.18 12.26
N THR A 190 22.02 -13.12 12.20
CA THR A 190 21.67 -13.86 10.98
C THR A 190 20.16 -13.88 10.79
N PHE A 191 19.71 -14.07 9.55
CA PHE A 191 18.29 -14.02 9.24
C PHE A 191 17.54 -15.21 9.87
N SER A 192 18.13 -16.40 9.88
CA SER A 192 17.58 -17.60 10.52
C SER A 192 17.45 -17.44 12.05
N GLN A 193 18.44 -16.84 12.73
CA GLN A 193 18.33 -16.52 14.17
C GLN A 193 17.17 -15.58 14.44
N LYS A 194 17.01 -14.56 13.58
CA LYS A 194 15.93 -13.58 13.68
C LYS A 194 14.56 -14.22 13.45
N VAL A 195 14.39 -15.03 12.40
CA VAL A 195 13.15 -15.78 12.15
C VAL A 195 12.81 -16.70 13.31
N ARG A 196 13.81 -17.40 13.88
CA ARG A 196 13.61 -18.25 15.07
C ARG A 196 13.13 -17.42 16.26
N TYR A 197 13.83 -16.33 16.60
CA TYR A 197 13.44 -15.44 17.69
C TYR A 197 12.01 -14.89 17.52
N LEU A 198 11.68 -14.37 16.33
CA LEU A 198 10.34 -13.86 16.06
C LEU A 198 9.27 -14.96 16.12
N THR A 199 9.61 -16.20 15.77
CA THR A 199 8.70 -17.36 15.89
C THR A 199 8.46 -17.71 17.36
N GLU A 200 9.52 -17.71 18.19
CA GLU A 200 9.44 -18.00 19.63
C GLU A 200 8.61 -16.95 20.37
N GLU A 201 8.72 -15.68 19.99
CA GLU A 201 7.93 -14.56 20.52
C GLU A 201 6.49 -14.51 19.98
N GLY A 202 6.10 -15.44 19.10
CA GLY A 202 4.76 -15.47 18.50
C GLY A 202 4.49 -14.32 17.52
N LEU A 203 5.53 -13.73 16.93
CA LEU A 203 5.45 -12.64 15.96
C LEU A 203 5.59 -13.11 14.51
N TYR A 204 6.18 -14.29 14.31
CA TYR A 204 6.37 -14.94 13.01
C TYR A 204 5.64 -16.29 12.94
N GLY A 205 5.16 -16.65 11.75
CA GLY A 205 4.49 -17.91 11.52
C GLY A 205 5.45 -19.10 11.63
N ARG A 206 5.16 -20.05 12.53
CA ARG A 206 5.96 -21.28 12.72
C ARG A 206 6.12 -22.08 11.43
N TYR A 207 5.11 -22.05 10.57
CA TYR A 207 5.12 -22.71 9.26
C TYR A 207 6.33 -22.32 8.41
N ILE A 208 6.91 -21.11 8.53
CA ILE A 208 8.11 -20.74 7.76
C ILE A 208 9.31 -21.59 8.19
N SER A 209 9.54 -21.71 9.50
CA SER A 209 10.64 -22.52 10.04
C SER A 209 10.41 -24.03 9.87
N GLU A 210 9.15 -24.46 9.72
CA GLU A 210 8.81 -25.85 9.40
C GLU A 210 9.09 -26.20 7.93
N HIS A 211 8.98 -25.21 7.03
CA HIS A 211 9.18 -25.43 5.59
C HIS A 211 10.61 -25.14 5.14
N TYR A 212 11.31 -24.19 5.76
CA TYR A 212 12.66 -23.79 5.36
C TYR A 212 13.69 -24.07 6.46
N THR A 213 14.78 -24.74 6.08
CA THR A 213 15.92 -24.97 6.97
C THR A 213 16.71 -23.68 7.21
N ALA A 214 17.50 -23.62 8.29
CA ALA A 214 18.34 -22.45 8.55
C ALA A 214 19.30 -22.10 7.39
N PRO A 215 19.98 -23.06 6.73
CA PRO A 215 20.78 -22.76 5.53
C PRO A 215 19.97 -22.19 4.36
N GLU A 216 18.74 -22.67 4.14
CA GLU A 216 17.85 -22.12 3.10
C GLU A 216 17.42 -20.68 3.42
N LEU A 217 17.13 -20.38 4.69
CA LEU A 217 16.81 -19.02 5.14
C LEU A 217 17.98 -18.06 4.93
N GLU A 218 19.21 -18.48 5.20
CA GLU A 218 20.40 -17.67 4.90
C GLU A 218 20.62 -17.51 3.38
N ALA A 219 20.39 -18.56 2.61
CA ALA A 219 20.46 -18.48 1.15
C ALA A 219 19.39 -17.51 0.60
N ALA A 220 18.20 -17.48 1.17
CA ALA A 220 17.14 -16.54 0.82
C ALA A 220 17.49 -15.10 1.25
N ALA A 221 18.14 -14.93 2.41
CA ALA A 221 18.61 -13.62 2.88
C ALA A 221 19.65 -13.00 1.94
N ALA A 222 20.43 -13.82 1.21
CA ALA A 222 21.35 -13.34 0.19
C ALA A 222 20.65 -12.68 -1.02
N PHE A 223 19.32 -12.81 -1.16
CA PHE A 223 18.56 -12.11 -2.20
C PHE A 223 18.27 -10.65 -1.84
N LEU A 224 18.36 -10.27 -0.56
CA LEU A 224 18.05 -8.92 -0.09
C LEU A 224 18.89 -7.88 -0.82
N CYS A 225 18.23 -6.82 -1.32
CA CYS A 225 18.84 -5.69 -2.00
C CYS A 225 18.41 -4.39 -1.28
N PRO A 226 19.14 -3.95 -0.23
CA PRO A 226 18.81 -2.76 0.56
C PRO A 226 18.67 -1.47 -0.27
N GLU A 227 19.33 -1.40 -1.42
CA GLU A 227 19.25 -0.28 -2.34
C GLU A 227 17.84 -0.09 -2.92
N ARG A 228 17.00 -1.14 -2.94
CA ARG A 228 15.61 -1.04 -3.40
C ARG A 228 14.74 -0.20 -2.46
N ASP A 229 15.17 0.04 -1.22
CA ASP A 229 14.48 1.00 -0.36
C ASP A 229 14.58 2.45 -0.89
N ASP A 230 15.50 2.76 -1.81
CA ASP A 230 15.54 4.07 -2.47
C ASP A 230 14.39 4.29 -3.47
N LEU A 231 13.58 3.26 -3.75
CA LEU A 231 12.38 3.35 -4.58
C LEU A 231 11.16 3.91 -3.82
N PHE A 232 11.21 3.95 -2.48
CA PHE A 232 10.09 4.44 -1.69
C PHE A 232 10.01 5.96 -1.66
N THR A 233 8.77 6.46 -1.71
CA THR A 233 8.43 7.81 -1.24
C THR A 233 8.36 7.84 0.29
N TYR A 234 8.46 9.03 0.89
CA TYR A 234 8.35 9.19 2.34
C TYR A 234 7.03 8.61 2.88
N SER A 235 5.91 8.99 2.26
CA SER A 235 4.57 8.53 2.66
C SER A 235 4.44 7.01 2.57
N GLY A 236 5.01 6.40 1.52
CA GLY A 236 5.00 4.95 1.34
C GLY A 236 5.86 4.22 2.37
N LEU A 237 7.08 4.71 2.62
CA LEU A 237 7.97 4.12 3.61
C LEU A 237 7.41 4.26 5.03
N ASP A 238 6.94 5.44 5.41
CA ASP A 238 6.36 5.69 6.73
C ASP A 238 5.17 4.76 7.01
N LEU A 239 4.26 4.60 6.04
CA LEU A 239 3.15 3.67 6.13
C LEU A 239 3.62 2.21 6.34
N LEU A 240 4.62 1.76 5.58
CA LEU A 240 5.16 0.40 5.72
C LEU A 240 5.79 0.16 7.09
N LEU A 241 6.60 1.12 7.56
CA LEU A 241 7.30 1.03 8.84
C LEU A 241 6.34 1.09 10.04
N GLN A 242 5.22 1.81 9.92
CA GLN A 242 4.25 1.89 11.01
C GLN A 242 3.28 0.70 11.05
N ARG A 243 2.85 0.20 9.88
CA ARG A 243 1.71 -0.73 9.80
C ARG A 243 2.06 -2.14 9.37
N TYR A 244 3.11 -2.30 8.56
CA TYR A 244 3.35 -3.56 7.87
C TYR A 244 4.50 -4.36 8.43
N VAL A 245 5.64 -3.73 8.75
CA VAL A 245 6.80 -4.44 9.33
C VAL A 245 6.45 -5.09 10.67
N ILE A 246 7.12 -6.19 11.01
CA ILE A 246 6.97 -6.83 12.31
C ILE A 246 7.55 -5.95 13.41
N SER A 247 6.79 -5.78 14.48
CA SER A 247 7.21 -5.10 15.71
C SER A 247 6.92 -5.97 16.92
N THR A 248 7.60 -5.70 18.03
CA THR A 248 7.25 -6.27 19.34
C THR A 248 5.87 -5.79 19.79
N HIS A 249 5.35 -6.40 20.86
CA HIS A 249 4.13 -5.96 21.53
C HIS A 249 4.21 -4.50 22.06
N ASP A 250 5.42 -4.00 22.34
CA ASP A 250 5.70 -2.60 22.70
C ASP A 250 5.91 -1.69 21.48
N HIS A 251 5.52 -2.13 20.28
CA HIS A 251 5.66 -1.40 19.02
C HIS A 251 7.11 -1.06 18.62
N ILE A 252 8.09 -1.88 19.03
CA ILE A 252 9.48 -1.74 18.59
C ILE A 252 9.67 -2.50 17.28
N PRO A 253 10.00 -1.84 16.16
CA PRO A 253 10.19 -2.52 14.88
C PRO A 253 11.39 -3.46 14.91
N LEU A 254 11.18 -4.69 14.45
CA LEU A 254 12.20 -5.72 14.36
C LEU A 254 12.42 -6.20 12.93
N GLU A 255 11.85 -5.57 11.91
CA GLU A 255 11.94 -6.00 10.52
C GLU A 255 12.12 -4.80 9.59
N SER A 256 12.97 -4.96 8.56
CA SER A 256 13.14 -3.99 7.49
C SER A 256 12.12 -4.20 6.35
N PRO A 257 11.86 -3.20 5.49
CA PRO A 257 11.01 -3.38 4.32
C PRO A 257 11.46 -4.52 3.39
N GLN A 258 12.78 -4.71 3.22
CA GLN A 258 13.31 -5.79 2.40
C GLN A 258 13.08 -7.17 3.03
N GLU A 259 13.28 -7.31 4.35
CA GLU A 259 12.96 -8.54 5.07
C GLU A 259 11.46 -8.83 5.07
N MET A 260 10.61 -7.80 5.16
CA MET A 260 9.16 -7.93 5.02
C MET A 260 8.80 -8.56 3.68
N PHE A 261 9.33 -8.04 2.56
CA PHE A 261 9.09 -8.61 1.24
C PHE A 261 9.64 -10.05 1.11
N LEU A 262 10.82 -10.32 1.67
CA LEU A 262 11.38 -11.67 1.67
C LEU A 262 10.52 -12.65 2.48
N GLY A 263 10.02 -12.24 3.64
CA GLY A 263 9.13 -13.05 4.46
C GLY A 263 7.80 -13.38 3.77
N ILE A 264 7.24 -12.41 3.05
CA ILE A 264 6.04 -12.63 2.21
C ILE A 264 6.37 -13.62 1.08
N ALA A 265 7.51 -13.44 0.40
CA ALA A 265 7.94 -14.35 -0.66
C ALA A 265 8.16 -15.78 -0.17
N LEU A 266 8.79 -15.95 1.01
CA LEU A 266 8.96 -17.25 1.67
C LEU A 266 7.62 -17.93 1.91
N HIS A 267 6.63 -17.20 2.44
CA HIS A 267 5.29 -17.73 2.67
C HIS A 267 4.62 -18.18 1.35
N LEU A 268 4.59 -17.30 0.34
CA LEU A 268 3.90 -17.58 -0.91
C LEU A 268 4.52 -18.77 -1.67
N ALA A 269 5.83 -18.98 -1.53
CA ALA A 269 6.54 -20.07 -2.20
C ALA A 269 6.52 -21.41 -1.43
N MET A 270 5.96 -21.49 -0.21
CA MET A 270 6.08 -22.71 0.62
C MET A 270 5.61 -23.99 -0.06
N ALA A 271 4.56 -23.89 -0.87
CA ALA A 271 3.95 -25.01 -1.57
C ALA A 271 4.54 -25.25 -2.98
N GLU A 272 5.47 -24.41 -3.44
CA GLU A 272 6.11 -24.57 -4.75
C GLU A 272 7.03 -25.79 -4.76
N THR A 273 6.93 -26.58 -5.84
CA THR A 273 7.71 -27.81 -6.01
C THR A 273 8.87 -27.60 -6.98
N GLY A 274 9.95 -28.38 -6.84
CA GLY A 274 11.13 -28.30 -7.70
C GLY A 274 12.16 -27.25 -7.24
N ASP A 275 11.94 -25.98 -7.58
CA ASP A 275 12.86 -24.86 -7.27
C ASP A 275 12.21 -23.80 -6.36
N ARG A 276 11.98 -24.19 -5.11
CA ARG A 276 11.30 -23.34 -4.12
C ARG A 276 12.05 -22.03 -3.86
N LEU A 277 13.37 -22.07 -3.70
CA LEU A 277 14.16 -20.85 -3.49
C LEU A 277 14.21 -19.95 -4.74
N GLY A 278 14.19 -20.52 -5.95
CA GLY A 278 14.00 -19.75 -7.17
C GLY A 278 12.67 -19.00 -7.20
N TRP A 279 11.58 -19.63 -6.75
CA TRP A 279 10.29 -18.95 -6.58
C TRP A 279 10.32 -17.86 -5.51
N VAL A 280 10.95 -18.10 -4.35
CA VAL A 280 11.18 -17.08 -3.32
C VAL A 280 11.88 -15.87 -3.94
N LYS A 281 12.95 -16.08 -4.71
CA LYS A 281 13.68 -15.00 -5.38
C LYS A 281 12.77 -14.23 -6.36
N ARG A 282 11.98 -14.93 -7.18
CA ARG A 282 11.07 -14.31 -8.16
C ARG A 282 10.00 -13.45 -7.47
N PHE A 283 9.35 -13.97 -6.43
CA PHE A 283 8.37 -13.22 -5.65
C PHE A 283 9.01 -12.03 -4.94
N TYR A 284 10.17 -12.23 -4.31
CA TYR A 284 10.91 -11.14 -3.69
C TYR A 284 11.28 -10.05 -4.69
N ASP A 285 11.77 -10.41 -5.88
CA ASP A 285 12.13 -9.46 -6.93
C ASP A 285 10.92 -8.64 -7.39
N LEU A 286 9.78 -9.28 -7.67
CA LEU A 286 8.54 -8.61 -8.08
C LEU A 286 8.06 -7.60 -7.03
N LEU A 287 8.05 -8.00 -5.75
CA LEU A 287 7.56 -7.18 -4.64
C LEU A 287 8.51 -6.02 -4.33
N SER A 288 9.80 -6.32 -4.16
CA SER A 288 10.78 -5.31 -3.72
C SER A 288 11.20 -4.33 -4.82
N LYS A 289 11.03 -4.68 -6.10
CA LYS A 289 11.15 -3.71 -7.21
C LYS A 289 9.88 -2.91 -7.44
N MET A 290 8.80 -3.18 -6.69
CA MET A 290 7.48 -2.56 -6.86
C MET A 290 6.86 -2.80 -8.24
N GLU A 291 7.20 -3.92 -8.88
CA GLU A 291 6.59 -4.34 -10.15
C GLU A 291 5.16 -4.85 -9.92
N VAL A 292 4.90 -5.42 -8.73
CA VAL A 292 3.58 -5.87 -8.26
C VAL A 292 3.43 -5.52 -6.78
N THR A 293 2.20 -5.23 -6.36
CA THR A 293 1.83 -5.12 -4.94
C THR A 293 0.77 -6.16 -4.59
N MET A 294 0.75 -6.58 -3.33
CA MET A 294 -0.26 -7.51 -2.82
C MET A 294 -1.35 -6.75 -2.07
N ALA A 295 -2.52 -7.38 -1.92
CA ALA A 295 -3.56 -6.86 -1.06
C ALA A 295 -3.04 -6.69 0.38
N THR A 296 -3.62 -5.72 1.10
CA THR A 296 -3.19 -5.36 2.47
C THR A 296 -3.08 -6.57 3.42
N PRO A 297 -4.04 -7.52 3.47
CA PRO A 297 -3.91 -8.66 4.39
C PRO A 297 -2.73 -9.57 4.02
N THR A 298 -2.42 -9.77 2.74
CA THR A 298 -1.24 -10.52 2.34
C THR A 298 0.04 -9.83 2.80
N LEU A 299 0.18 -8.52 2.56
CA LEU A 299 1.35 -7.75 3.02
C LEU A 299 1.49 -7.74 4.55
N ALA A 300 0.38 -7.63 5.28
CA ALA A 300 0.38 -7.53 6.73
C ALA A 300 0.55 -8.88 7.44
N ASN A 301 -0.02 -9.97 6.89
CA ASN A 301 -0.24 -11.22 7.63
C ASN A 301 0.55 -12.42 7.10
N ALA A 302 1.04 -12.41 5.85
CA ALA A 302 1.61 -13.61 5.23
C ALA A 302 2.75 -14.26 6.01
N ARG A 303 3.51 -13.52 6.81
CA ARG A 303 4.60 -14.07 7.63
C ARG A 303 4.32 -14.11 9.12
N LYS A 304 3.12 -13.68 9.55
CA LYS A 304 2.68 -13.65 10.95
C LYS A 304 1.90 -14.94 11.29
N PRO A 305 1.72 -15.30 12.58
CA PRO A 305 1.00 -16.53 12.93
C PRO A 305 -0.43 -16.60 12.40
N TYR A 306 -1.18 -15.50 12.48
CA TYR A 306 -2.54 -15.37 11.97
C TYR A 306 -2.53 -14.90 10.52
N HIS A 307 -2.52 -15.85 9.58
CA HIS A 307 -2.23 -15.61 8.15
C HIS A 307 -3.49 -15.53 7.27
N GLN A 308 -4.47 -14.69 7.63
CA GLN A 308 -5.58 -14.35 6.73
C GLN A 308 -5.04 -13.51 5.55
N LEU A 309 -4.88 -14.11 4.38
CA LEU A 309 -4.30 -13.43 3.19
C LEU A 309 -5.34 -12.66 2.36
N SER A 310 -6.61 -13.04 2.48
CA SER A 310 -7.72 -12.47 1.70
C SER A 310 -8.52 -11.45 2.51
N SER A 311 -8.93 -10.35 1.86
CA SER A 311 -9.73 -9.28 2.47
C SER A 311 -11.19 -9.27 2.05
N CYS A 312 -11.55 -9.83 0.89
CA CYS A 312 -12.88 -9.63 0.32
C CYS A 312 -13.68 -10.92 0.35
N PHE A 313 -14.84 -10.87 1.02
CA PHE A 313 -15.73 -12.01 1.17
C PHE A 313 -17.14 -11.64 0.75
N ILE A 314 -17.92 -12.65 0.37
CA ILE A 314 -19.32 -12.48 -0.02
C ILE A 314 -20.14 -13.61 0.57
N ASP A 315 -21.33 -13.31 1.07
CA ASP A 315 -22.26 -14.29 1.61
C ASP A 315 -23.70 -14.01 1.16
N THR A 316 -24.45 -15.09 0.97
CA THR A 316 -25.86 -15.11 0.58
C THR A 316 -26.69 -15.46 1.81
N VAL A 317 -27.39 -14.46 2.36
CA VAL A 317 -28.11 -14.60 3.63
C VAL A 317 -29.40 -15.41 3.43
N PRO A 318 -29.54 -16.60 4.04
CA PRO A 318 -30.76 -17.40 3.93
C PRO A 318 -31.96 -16.78 4.66
N ASP A 319 -33.20 -17.09 4.23
CA ASP A 319 -34.44 -16.66 4.90
C ASP A 319 -34.81 -17.52 6.13
N SER A 320 -33.86 -17.66 7.06
CA SER A 320 -34.05 -18.36 8.33
C SER A 320 -33.31 -17.65 9.47
N LEU A 321 -33.81 -17.80 10.70
CA LEU A 321 -33.17 -17.20 11.87
C LEU A 321 -31.72 -17.67 12.03
N ASP A 322 -31.51 -18.98 11.96
CA ASP A 322 -30.20 -19.59 12.09
C ASP A 322 -29.25 -19.17 10.95
N GLY A 323 -29.77 -19.08 9.72
CA GLY A 323 -29.01 -18.61 8.56
C GLY A 323 -28.56 -17.16 8.69
N ILE A 324 -29.47 -16.27 9.11
CA ILE A 324 -29.16 -14.85 9.32
C ILE A 324 -28.08 -14.67 10.40
N TYR A 325 -28.23 -15.31 11.56
CA TYR A 325 -27.24 -15.21 12.63
C TYR A 325 -25.90 -15.84 12.26
N ARG A 326 -25.90 -16.92 11.47
CA ARG A 326 -24.67 -17.52 10.94
C ARG A 326 -23.94 -16.56 9.98
N SER A 327 -24.65 -15.86 9.10
CA SER A 327 -24.03 -14.84 8.24
C SER A 327 -23.46 -13.66 9.05
N ILE A 328 -24.13 -13.25 10.12
CA ILE A 328 -23.63 -12.21 11.03
C ILE A 328 -22.36 -12.68 11.79
N ASP A 329 -22.35 -13.92 12.28
CA ASP A 329 -21.17 -14.52 12.92
C ASP A 329 -19.99 -14.64 11.94
N ASN A 330 -20.24 -15.07 10.70
CA ASN A 330 -19.24 -15.08 9.63
C ASN A 330 -18.68 -13.68 9.37
N PHE A 331 -19.56 -12.67 9.29
CA PHE A 331 -19.15 -11.28 9.13
C PHE A 331 -18.26 -10.79 10.28
N ALA A 332 -18.61 -11.12 11.52
CA ALA A 332 -17.80 -10.79 12.69
C ALA A 332 -16.40 -11.45 12.62
N LYS A 333 -16.34 -12.73 12.27
CA LYS A 333 -15.06 -13.48 12.12
C LYS A 333 -14.19 -12.92 11.01
N VAL A 334 -14.77 -12.56 9.87
CA VAL A 334 -14.06 -11.94 8.74
C VAL A 334 -13.54 -10.54 9.13
N SER A 335 -14.37 -9.73 9.77
CA SER A 335 -14.03 -8.36 10.17
C SER A 335 -12.90 -8.32 11.20
N LYS A 336 -12.85 -9.31 12.11
CA LYS A 336 -11.79 -9.46 13.12
C LYS A 336 -10.37 -9.40 12.52
N PHE A 337 -10.20 -9.86 11.28
CA PHE A 337 -8.89 -9.92 10.61
C PHE A 337 -8.72 -8.91 9.47
N GLY A 338 -9.53 -7.86 9.42
CA GLY A 338 -9.38 -6.84 8.38
C GLY A 338 -10.21 -7.06 7.12
N GLY A 339 -11.08 -8.07 7.10
CA GLY A 339 -11.89 -8.39 5.93
C GLY A 339 -13.12 -7.48 5.80
N GLY A 340 -13.47 -7.15 4.56
CA GLY A 340 -14.74 -6.53 4.19
C GLY A 340 -15.66 -7.56 3.56
N MET A 341 -16.97 -7.36 3.71
CA MET A 341 -17.97 -8.34 3.28
C MET A 341 -19.07 -7.73 2.41
N GLY A 342 -19.47 -8.42 1.34
CA GLY A 342 -20.74 -8.22 0.68
C GLY A 342 -21.78 -9.18 1.25
N LEU A 343 -22.94 -8.69 1.68
CA LEU A 343 -24.04 -9.51 2.17
C LEU A 343 -25.24 -9.36 1.26
N TYR A 344 -25.66 -10.45 0.64
CA TYR A 344 -26.88 -10.45 -0.17
C TYR A 344 -28.11 -10.81 0.66
N PHE A 345 -29.01 -9.84 0.82
CA PHE A 345 -30.24 -9.97 1.62
C PHE A 345 -31.48 -10.25 0.78
N GLY A 346 -31.37 -10.39 -0.54
CA GLY A 346 -32.52 -10.55 -1.43
C GLY A 346 -33.35 -11.82 -1.21
N LYS A 347 -32.86 -12.81 -0.45
CA LYS A 347 -33.65 -13.99 -0.05
C LYS A 347 -34.56 -13.72 1.16
N VAL A 348 -34.15 -12.82 2.06
CA VAL A 348 -34.80 -12.59 3.34
C VAL A 348 -36.19 -11.99 3.12
N ARG A 349 -37.20 -12.52 3.81
CA ARG A 349 -38.59 -12.10 3.62
C ARG A 349 -38.83 -10.62 3.99
N ALA A 350 -39.71 -9.99 3.22
CA ALA A 350 -40.09 -8.59 3.40
C ALA A 350 -41.01 -8.35 4.61
N THR A 351 -41.14 -7.08 5.02
CA THR A 351 -42.04 -6.65 6.09
C THR A 351 -43.49 -7.06 5.80
N GLY A 352 -44.19 -7.53 6.85
CA GLY A 352 -45.58 -7.97 6.77
C GLY A 352 -45.79 -9.37 6.16
N SER A 353 -44.71 -10.06 5.77
CA SER A 353 -44.78 -11.47 5.36
C SER A 353 -45.14 -12.40 6.54
N SER A 354 -45.51 -13.65 6.23
CA SER A 354 -45.88 -14.62 7.26
C SER A 354 -44.68 -15.22 7.98
N ILE A 355 -44.84 -15.52 9.27
CA ILE A 355 -43.91 -16.35 10.05
C ILE A 355 -44.72 -17.50 10.64
N ARG A 356 -44.33 -18.76 10.35
CA ARG A 356 -45.05 -19.97 10.83
C ARG A 356 -46.57 -19.92 10.53
N GLY A 357 -46.96 -19.35 9.39
CA GLY A 357 -48.36 -19.17 8.99
C GLY A 357 -49.05 -17.90 9.49
N PHE A 358 -48.49 -17.19 10.48
CA PHE A 358 -49.05 -15.93 10.99
C PHE A 358 -48.74 -14.77 10.03
N GLN A 359 -49.74 -14.26 9.33
CA GLN A 359 -49.62 -13.13 8.40
C GLN A 359 -49.26 -11.83 9.14
N GLY A 360 -48.49 -10.94 8.51
CA GLY A 360 -48.12 -9.65 9.09
C GLY A 360 -46.99 -9.69 10.13
N ALA A 361 -46.45 -10.87 10.45
CA ALA A 361 -45.51 -11.05 11.56
C ALA A 361 -44.06 -10.63 11.23
N ALA A 362 -43.65 -10.66 9.97
CA ALA A 362 -42.26 -10.38 9.60
C ALA A 362 -41.90 -8.89 9.70
N GLY A 363 -40.75 -8.61 10.33
CA GLY A 363 -40.20 -7.25 10.48
C GLY A 363 -39.49 -6.69 9.23
N GLY A 364 -39.19 -7.54 8.24
CA GLY A 364 -38.46 -7.18 7.02
C GLY A 364 -36.94 -7.12 7.18
N VAL A 365 -36.26 -6.74 6.10
CA VAL A 365 -34.78 -6.80 6.01
C VAL A 365 -34.09 -5.76 6.89
N ILE A 366 -34.71 -4.60 7.11
CA ILE A 366 -34.09 -3.44 7.79
C ILE A 366 -33.62 -3.78 9.22
N ARG A 367 -34.43 -4.54 9.97
CA ARG A 367 -34.11 -4.93 11.35
C ARG A 367 -32.89 -5.85 11.42
N TRP A 368 -32.73 -6.72 10.43
CA TRP A 368 -31.57 -7.60 10.33
C TRP A 368 -30.31 -6.84 9.90
N ILE A 369 -30.46 -5.88 8.98
CA ILE A 369 -29.38 -5.00 8.55
C ILE A 369 -28.87 -4.14 9.72
N LYS A 370 -29.75 -3.76 10.66
CA LYS A 370 -29.32 -3.07 11.89
C LYS A 370 -28.39 -3.94 12.76
N LEU A 371 -28.62 -5.25 12.83
CA LEU A 371 -27.67 -6.14 13.53
C LEU A 371 -26.31 -6.20 12.82
N VAL A 372 -26.32 -6.20 11.49
CA VAL A 372 -25.09 -6.11 10.68
C VAL A 372 -24.35 -4.79 10.94
N ASN A 373 -25.08 -3.67 11.01
CA ASN A 373 -24.53 -2.35 11.37
C ASN A 373 -23.81 -2.39 12.72
N ASP A 374 -24.52 -2.84 13.75
CA ASP A 374 -23.99 -2.82 15.11
C ASP A 374 -22.83 -3.82 15.28
N THR A 375 -22.82 -4.91 14.50
CA THR A 375 -21.68 -5.83 14.40
C THR A 375 -20.47 -5.15 13.75
N ALA A 376 -20.66 -4.37 12.68
CA ALA A 376 -19.58 -3.65 12.00
C ALA A 376 -18.90 -2.64 12.93
N VAL A 377 -19.68 -1.98 13.79
CA VAL A 377 -19.20 -1.05 14.83
C VAL A 377 -18.50 -1.80 15.96
N ALA A 378 -19.05 -2.94 16.41
CA ALA A 378 -18.51 -3.69 17.54
C ALA A 378 -17.18 -4.39 17.21
N VAL A 379 -17.00 -4.88 15.99
CA VAL A 379 -15.78 -5.58 15.54
C VAL A 379 -14.83 -4.59 14.84
N ASP A 380 -14.48 -3.52 15.56
CA ASP A 380 -13.42 -2.60 15.16
C ASP A 380 -12.05 -3.25 15.40
N GLN A 381 -11.17 -3.21 14.40
CA GLN A 381 -9.88 -3.91 14.35
C GLN A 381 -8.88 -3.31 15.34
N LEU A 382 -9.12 -3.50 16.64
CA LEU A 382 -8.34 -2.90 17.72
C LEU A 382 -8.25 -1.37 17.60
N GLY A 383 -9.30 -0.72 17.07
CA GLY A 383 -9.38 0.73 16.87
C GLY A 383 -8.61 1.26 15.65
N VAL A 384 -8.06 0.38 14.81
CA VAL A 384 -7.25 0.77 13.64
C VAL A 384 -8.12 0.97 12.38
N ARG A 385 -9.26 0.27 12.28
CA ARG A 385 -10.20 0.35 11.15
C ARG A 385 -11.55 -0.30 11.49
N GLN A 386 -12.63 0.43 11.30
CA GLN A 386 -14.00 -0.08 11.46
C GLN A 386 -14.30 -1.23 10.48
N GLY A 387 -15.12 -2.17 10.92
CA GLY A 387 -15.70 -3.19 10.04
C GLY A 387 -16.51 -2.53 8.93
N ALA A 388 -16.38 -3.03 7.70
CA ALA A 388 -17.04 -2.44 6.54
C ALA A 388 -17.81 -3.52 5.76
N VAL A 389 -19.08 -3.23 5.48
CA VAL A 389 -20.00 -4.18 4.86
C VAL A 389 -20.91 -3.50 3.85
N ALA A 390 -20.99 -4.09 2.65
CA ALA A 390 -22.00 -3.71 1.68
C ALA A 390 -23.18 -4.69 1.76
N VAL A 391 -24.39 -4.16 1.85
CA VAL A 391 -25.61 -4.96 1.86
C VAL A 391 -26.31 -4.79 0.52
N TYR A 392 -26.61 -5.90 -0.15
CA TYR A 392 -27.24 -5.92 -1.46
C TYR A 392 -28.70 -6.37 -1.37
N LEU A 393 -29.57 -5.65 -2.08
CA LEU A 393 -30.98 -5.96 -2.21
C LEU A 393 -31.45 -5.78 -3.65
N ASP A 394 -32.35 -6.64 -4.12
CA ASP A 394 -32.90 -6.48 -5.47
C ASP A 394 -33.83 -5.27 -5.59
N VAL A 395 -33.82 -4.63 -6.77
CA VAL A 395 -34.71 -3.51 -7.10
C VAL A 395 -36.20 -3.89 -7.16
N TRP A 396 -36.53 -5.19 -7.16
CA TRP A 396 -37.91 -5.68 -7.07
C TRP A 396 -38.31 -6.10 -5.66
N HIS A 397 -37.41 -5.99 -4.67
CA HIS A 397 -37.72 -6.39 -3.29
C HIS A 397 -38.72 -5.40 -2.64
N LYS A 398 -39.71 -5.93 -1.92
CA LYS A 398 -40.81 -5.14 -1.33
C LYS A 398 -40.37 -4.08 -0.31
N ASP A 399 -39.25 -4.31 0.38
CA ASP A 399 -38.66 -3.38 1.36
C ASP A 399 -37.65 -2.38 0.72
N LEU A 400 -37.52 -2.34 -0.62
CA LEU A 400 -36.56 -1.46 -1.29
C LEU A 400 -36.71 0.03 -0.90
N PRO A 401 -37.92 0.62 -0.82
CA PRO A 401 -38.05 2.05 -0.51
C PRO A 401 -37.53 2.43 0.89
N GLU A 402 -37.71 1.54 1.87
CA GLU A 402 -37.19 1.70 3.23
C GLU A 402 -35.68 1.44 3.27
N PHE A 403 -35.19 0.46 2.49
CA PHE A 403 -33.77 0.16 2.34
C PHE A 403 -32.96 1.35 1.78
N LEU A 404 -33.52 2.07 0.81
CA LEU A 404 -32.93 3.30 0.25
C LEU A 404 -32.89 4.47 1.24
N GLN A 405 -33.46 4.33 2.44
CA GLN A 405 -33.47 5.36 3.48
C GLN A 405 -32.58 5.00 4.68
N LEU A 406 -31.85 3.87 4.63
CA LEU A 406 -31.07 3.36 5.76
C LEU A 406 -30.04 4.36 6.32
N ARG A 407 -29.39 5.12 5.45
CA ARG A 407 -28.30 6.05 5.81
C ARG A 407 -28.74 7.51 5.91
N THR A 408 -29.99 7.83 5.60
CA THR A 408 -30.48 9.22 5.67
C THR A 408 -30.57 9.66 7.13
N ASN A 409 -30.27 10.94 7.41
CA ASN A 409 -30.25 11.48 8.78
C ASN A 409 -31.63 11.63 9.43
N ASN A 410 -32.72 11.57 8.66
CA ASN A 410 -34.09 11.78 9.15
C ASN A 410 -34.86 10.46 9.27
N GLY A 411 -35.72 10.33 10.27
CA GLY A 411 -36.62 9.18 10.46
C GLY A 411 -36.43 8.49 11.81
N ASP A 412 -37.07 7.33 11.98
CA ASP A 412 -36.88 6.49 13.17
C ASP A 412 -35.49 5.83 13.15
N ASP A 413 -34.68 6.10 14.17
CA ASP A 413 -33.33 5.57 14.33
C ASP A 413 -33.29 4.03 14.35
N ARG A 414 -34.37 3.39 14.83
CA ARG A 414 -34.50 1.92 14.80
C ARG A 414 -34.54 1.34 13.38
N MET A 415 -34.76 2.18 12.38
CA MET A 415 -34.79 1.84 10.96
C MET A 415 -33.57 2.36 10.21
N LYS A 416 -32.52 2.81 10.92
CA LYS A 416 -31.28 3.33 10.34
C LYS A 416 -30.10 2.39 10.54
N ALA A 417 -29.19 2.42 9.57
CA ALA A 417 -27.92 1.73 9.59
C ALA A 417 -26.90 2.60 8.87
N HIS A 418 -26.13 3.41 9.62
CA HIS A 418 -25.21 4.40 9.06
C HIS A 418 -23.86 3.82 8.64
N ASP A 419 -23.48 2.69 9.25
CA ASP A 419 -22.19 2.01 9.13
C ASP A 419 -22.21 0.86 8.12
N VAL A 420 -23.32 0.70 7.39
CA VAL A 420 -23.43 -0.23 6.25
C VAL A 420 -23.44 0.55 4.94
N PHE A 421 -23.01 -0.07 3.85
CA PHE A 421 -23.10 0.48 2.50
C PHE A 421 -24.24 -0.21 1.72
N PRO A 422 -25.42 0.44 1.55
CA PRO A 422 -26.47 -0.10 0.71
C PRO A 422 -26.01 -0.29 -0.73
N ALA A 423 -26.49 -1.35 -1.37
CA ALA A 423 -26.28 -1.63 -2.78
C ALA A 423 -27.53 -2.27 -3.38
N VAL A 424 -27.82 -1.98 -4.64
CA VAL A 424 -29.03 -2.46 -5.32
C VAL A 424 -28.66 -3.33 -6.52
N CYS A 425 -29.29 -4.51 -6.61
CA CYS A 425 -29.18 -5.43 -7.73
C CYS A 425 -30.28 -5.14 -8.77
N TYR A 426 -29.87 -4.86 -10.01
CA TYR A 426 -30.75 -4.49 -11.12
C TYR A 426 -30.75 -5.57 -12.21
N PRO A 427 -31.91 -6.18 -12.53
CA PRO A 427 -32.10 -6.90 -13.79
C PRO A 427 -32.24 -5.90 -14.95
N ASP A 428 -31.86 -6.29 -16.16
CA ASP A 428 -31.87 -5.45 -17.37
C ASP A 428 -33.28 -4.90 -17.66
N LEU A 429 -34.33 -5.66 -17.31
CA LEU A 429 -35.72 -5.23 -17.47
C LEU A 429 -36.03 -3.90 -16.77
N PHE A 430 -35.51 -3.68 -15.55
CA PHE A 430 -35.78 -2.46 -14.80
C PHE A 430 -35.32 -1.23 -15.58
N TRP A 431 -34.08 -1.26 -16.08
CA TRP A 431 -33.51 -0.16 -16.86
C TRP A 431 -34.11 -0.05 -18.25
N ARG A 432 -34.51 -1.17 -18.89
CA ARG A 432 -35.22 -1.16 -20.17
C ARG A 432 -36.57 -0.44 -20.06
N LEU A 433 -37.35 -0.74 -19.03
CA LEU A 433 -38.62 -0.06 -18.78
C LEU A 433 -38.39 1.42 -18.41
N ALA A 434 -37.39 1.70 -17.58
CA ALA A 434 -37.04 3.08 -17.20
C ALA A 434 -36.64 3.94 -18.40
N SER A 435 -35.93 3.36 -19.39
CA SER A 435 -35.49 4.05 -20.60
C SER A 435 -36.63 4.29 -21.59
N GLY A 436 -37.65 3.43 -21.59
CA GLY A 436 -38.83 3.59 -22.44
C GLY A 436 -39.82 4.60 -21.89
N ASP A 437 -40.32 4.38 -20.66
CA ASP A 437 -41.26 5.27 -19.98
C ASP A 437 -41.14 5.10 -18.45
N LEU A 438 -40.79 6.20 -17.78
CA LEU A 438 -40.59 6.26 -16.33
C LEU A 438 -41.90 6.20 -15.52
N ASP A 439 -43.05 6.50 -16.12
CA ASP A 439 -44.34 6.46 -15.43
C ASP A 439 -44.95 5.05 -15.38
N GLN A 440 -44.30 4.06 -16.01
CA GLN A 440 -44.70 2.66 -15.93
C GLN A 440 -44.68 2.11 -14.49
N PRO A 441 -45.61 1.18 -14.16
CA PRO A 441 -45.63 0.52 -12.86
C PRO A 441 -44.49 -0.49 -12.74
N TRP A 442 -43.81 -0.47 -11.59
CA TRP A 442 -42.89 -1.48 -11.14
C TRP A 442 -43.46 -2.16 -9.89
N HIS A 443 -43.49 -3.49 -9.91
CA HIS A 443 -44.10 -4.28 -8.85
C HIS A 443 -43.04 -4.87 -7.95
N LEU A 444 -43.10 -4.51 -6.67
CA LEU A 444 -42.23 -5.03 -5.64
C LEU A 444 -42.89 -6.22 -4.93
N LEU A 445 -42.12 -7.30 -4.74
CA LEU A 445 -42.58 -8.60 -4.27
C LEU A 445 -41.80 -9.06 -3.02
N CYS A 446 -42.41 -9.95 -2.23
CA CYS A 446 -41.73 -10.62 -1.12
C CYS A 446 -41.13 -11.96 -1.60
N PRO A 447 -39.81 -12.19 -1.48
CA PRO A 447 -39.16 -13.41 -1.97
C PRO A 447 -39.77 -14.68 -1.34
N HIS A 448 -40.09 -14.63 -0.05
CA HIS A 448 -40.75 -15.74 0.66
C HIS A 448 -42.12 -16.10 0.10
N GLN A 449 -42.94 -15.09 -0.27
CA GLN A 449 -44.25 -15.36 -0.86
C GLN A 449 -44.10 -15.93 -2.28
N VAL A 450 -43.12 -15.45 -3.04
CA VAL A 450 -42.81 -15.99 -4.37
C VAL A 450 -42.44 -17.47 -4.24
N LEU A 451 -41.52 -17.83 -3.35
CA LEU A 451 -41.14 -19.21 -3.10
C LEU A 451 -42.34 -20.07 -2.68
N ALA A 452 -43.13 -19.62 -1.70
CA ALA A 452 -44.26 -20.39 -1.17
C ALA A 452 -45.37 -20.63 -2.21
N VAL A 453 -45.63 -19.66 -3.11
CA VAL A 453 -46.74 -19.74 -4.08
C VAL A 453 -46.31 -20.34 -5.42
N LYS A 454 -45.08 -20.04 -5.86
CA LYS A 454 -44.57 -20.44 -7.18
C LYS A 454 -43.66 -21.65 -7.16
N GLY A 455 -43.10 -22.01 -5.99
CA GLY A 455 -42.17 -23.13 -5.84
C GLY A 455 -40.74 -22.84 -6.36
N TYR A 456 -40.43 -21.57 -6.66
CA TYR A 456 -39.09 -21.14 -7.08
C TYR A 456 -38.76 -19.77 -6.45
N SER A 457 -37.48 -19.46 -6.27
CA SER A 457 -37.02 -18.15 -5.83
C SER A 457 -36.66 -17.29 -7.03
N LEU A 458 -37.27 -16.11 -7.17
CA LEU A 458 -37.09 -15.27 -8.36
C LEU A 458 -35.63 -14.81 -8.49
N GLU A 459 -34.96 -14.57 -7.38
CA GLU A 459 -33.56 -14.18 -7.33
C GLU A 459 -32.58 -15.28 -7.74
N ASP A 460 -33.04 -16.52 -7.96
CA ASP A 460 -32.20 -17.62 -8.46
C ASP A 460 -32.12 -17.62 -10.01
N TYR A 461 -32.66 -16.59 -10.66
CA TYR A 461 -32.68 -16.44 -12.11
C TYR A 461 -32.09 -15.09 -12.55
N TRP A 462 -31.72 -15.00 -13.82
CA TRP A 462 -31.28 -13.76 -14.49
C TRP A 462 -31.68 -13.80 -15.99
N GLY A 463 -31.64 -12.65 -16.66
CA GLY A 463 -31.95 -12.53 -18.09
C GLY A 463 -33.40 -12.90 -18.46
N GLU A 464 -33.61 -13.49 -19.63
CA GLU A 464 -34.95 -13.76 -20.19
C GLU A 464 -35.82 -14.66 -19.28
N GLU A 465 -35.20 -15.67 -18.65
CA GLU A 465 -35.93 -16.57 -17.74
C GLU A 465 -36.39 -15.84 -16.47
N TRP A 466 -35.57 -14.92 -15.96
CA TRP A 466 -35.97 -14.05 -14.85
C TRP A 466 -37.14 -13.15 -15.25
N GLU A 467 -37.11 -12.54 -16.43
CA GLU A 467 -38.20 -11.67 -16.92
C GLU A 467 -39.52 -12.42 -17.03
N LYS A 468 -39.49 -13.61 -17.62
CA LYS A 468 -40.66 -14.47 -17.75
C LYS A 468 -41.28 -14.79 -16.39
N ARG A 469 -40.45 -15.16 -15.42
CA ARG A 469 -40.86 -15.49 -14.04
C ARG A 469 -41.35 -14.28 -13.27
N TYR A 470 -40.69 -13.13 -13.42
CA TYR A 470 -41.12 -11.88 -12.81
C TYR A 470 -42.52 -11.50 -13.30
N LEU A 471 -42.74 -11.51 -14.62
CA LEU A 471 -44.05 -11.19 -15.19
C LEU A 471 -45.13 -12.23 -14.79
N ASP A 472 -44.76 -13.50 -14.63
CA ASP A 472 -45.66 -14.53 -14.09
C ASP A 472 -46.04 -14.26 -12.62
N CYS A 473 -45.09 -13.82 -11.79
CA CYS A 473 -45.38 -13.36 -10.42
C CYS A 473 -46.26 -12.10 -10.42
N VAL A 474 -46.04 -11.18 -11.35
CA VAL A 474 -46.82 -9.94 -11.48
C VAL A 474 -48.28 -10.24 -11.83
N ARG A 475 -48.56 -11.23 -12.68
CA ARG A 475 -49.94 -11.61 -13.05
C ARG A 475 -50.68 -12.45 -12.00
N ASP A 476 -49.96 -13.11 -11.08
CA ASP A 476 -50.57 -14.00 -10.09
C ASP A 476 -51.25 -13.25 -8.95
N ALA A 477 -52.58 -13.33 -8.86
CA ALA A 477 -53.38 -12.65 -7.83
C ALA A 477 -53.11 -13.15 -6.40
N ARG A 478 -52.50 -14.33 -6.23
CA ARG A 478 -52.16 -14.88 -4.91
C ARG A 478 -50.97 -14.16 -4.26
N LEU A 479 -50.17 -13.43 -5.04
CA LEU A 479 -49.00 -12.69 -4.57
C LEU A 479 -49.35 -11.24 -4.24
N THR A 480 -49.07 -10.81 -3.00
CA THR A 480 -49.21 -9.41 -2.61
C THR A 480 -48.09 -8.57 -3.21
N LYS A 481 -48.46 -7.50 -3.91
CA LYS A 481 -47.54 -6.60 -4.60
C LYS A 481 -47.58 -5.20 -4.00
N ARG A 482 -46.43 -4.53 -3.91
CA ARG A 482 -46.35 -3.07 -3.72
C ARG A 482 -45.97 -2.46 -5.05
N THR A 483 -46.87 -1.72 -5.67
CA THR A 483 -46.64 -1.10 -6.98
C THR A 483 -46.18 0.34 -6.80
N MET A 484 -45.11 0.73 -7.49
CA MET A 484 -44.61 2.10 -7.55
C MET A 484 -44.33 2.48 -8.99
N ARG A 485 -44.34 3.77 -9.34
CA ARG A 485 -43.81 4.18 -10.65
C ARG A 485 -42.30 4.02 -10.65
N ILE A 486 -41.72 3.62 -11.79
CA ILE A 486 -40.27 3.53 -11.94
C ILE A 486 -39.62 4.88 -11.59
N LYS A 487 -40.21 5.99 -12.02
CA LYS A 487 -39.80 7.37 -11.68
C LYS A 487 -39.60 7.59 -10.19
N ASP A 488 -40.51 7.07 -9.36
CA ASP A 488 -40.47 7.27 -7.91
C ASP A 488 -39.33 6.45 -7.28
N ILE A 489 -39.07 5.24 -7.79
CA ILE A 489 -37.93 4.40 -7.36
C ILE A 489 -36.61 5.05 -7.77
N VAL A 490 -36.48 5.48 -9.03
CA VAL A 490 -35.28 6.17 -9.53
C VAL A 490 -35.00 7.44 -8.72
N ARG A 491 -36.04 8.21 -8.37
CA ARG A 491 -35.90 9.39 -7.50
C ARG A 491 -35.37 9.02 -6.11
N LEU A 492 -35.83 7.91 -5.51
CA LEU A 492 -35.32 7.44 -4.22
C LEU A 492 -33.85 7.01 -4.31
N ILE A 493 -33.47 6.30 -5.38
CA ILE A 493 -32.07 5.89 -5.63
C ILE A 493 -31.17 7.13 -5.75
N LEU A 494 -31.56 8.10 -6.59
CA LEU A 494 -30.80 9.33 -6.81
C LEU A 494 -30.69 10.16 -5.53
N ARG A 495 -31.78 10.27 -4.77
CA ARG A 495 -31.77 10.99 -3.50
C ARG A 495 -30.78 10.38 -2.52
N SER A 496 -30.85 9.08 -2.31
CA SER A 496 -29.92 8.36 -1.44
C SER A 496 -28.48 8.55 -1.93
N ALA A 497 -28.23 8.38 -3.23
CA ALA A 497 -26.88 8.49 -3.79
C ALA A 497 -26.28 9.89 -3.61
N VAL A 498 -27.08 10.94 -3.80
CA VAL A 498 -26.66 12.33 -3.61
C VAL A 498 -26.44 12.66 -2.12
N GLU A 499 -27.30 12.17 -1.24
CA GLU A 499 -27.21 12.47 0.20
C GLU A 499 -26.11 11.66 0.91
N THR A 500 -25.83 10.43 0.50
CA THR A 500 -24.99 9.48 1.28
C THR A 500 -23.92 8.76 0.46
N GLY A 501 -23.83 8.99 -0.85
CA GLY A 501 -22.91 8.27 -1.76
C GLY A 501 -23.29 6.81 -2.03
N THR A 502 -24.48 6.37 -1.60
CA THR A 502 -25.01 5.00 -1.74
C THR A 502 -26.51 5.08 -2.09
N PRO A 503 -27.14 4.12 -2.78
CA PRO A 503 -26.68 2.75 -2.95
C PRO A 503 -25.63 2.59 -4.04
N PHE A 504 -24.76 1.59 -3.88
CA PHE A 504 -24.00 1.06 -5.02
C PHE A 504 -24.93 0.35 -6.00
N ALA A 505 -24.44 0.10 -7.22
CA ALA A 505 -25.21 -0.53 -8.28
C ALA A 505 -24.56 -1.84 -8.73
N PHE A 506 -25.38 -2.90 -8.83
CA PHE A 506 -24.98 -4.19 -9.36
C PHE A 506 -25.92 -4.59 -10.49
N ASN A 507 -25.45 -4.60 -11.73
CA ASN A 507 -26.25 -4.99 -12.89
C ASN A 507 -26.21 -6.52 -13.05
N ARG A 508 -27.20 -7.19 -12.45
CA ARG A 508 -27.26 -8.65 -12.28
C ARG A 508 -27.09 -9.40 -13.59
N ASP A 509 -27.83 -9.01 -14.62
CA ASP A 509 -27.85 -9.74 -15.89
C ASP A 509 -26.54 -9.58 -16.66
N ILE A 510 -25.96 -8.37 -16.65
CA ILE A 510 -24.65 -8.10 -17.26
C ILE A 510 -23.57 -8.96 -16.60
N VAL A 511 -23.52 -8.98 -15.27
CA VAL A 511 -22.50 -9.70 -14.51
C VAL A 511 -22.65 -11.22 -14.68
N ASN A 512 -23.86 -11.75 -14.62
CA ASN A 512 -24.09 -13.19 -14.82
C ASN A 512 -23.86 -13.63 -16.27
N ARG A 513 -24.15 -12.79 -17.26
CA ARG A 513 -23.81 -13.07 -18.66
C ARG A 513 -22.31 -13.16 -18.89
N ALA A 514 -21.53 -12.36 -18.18
CA ALA A 514 -20.07 -12.37 -18.23
C ALA A 514 -19.42 -13.41 -17.29
N ASN A 515 -20.20 -14.20 -16.56
CA ASN A 515 -19.70 -15.15 -15.59
C ASN A 515 -18.99 -16.33 -16.28
N PRO A 516 -17.65 -16.48 -16.14
CA PRO A 516 -16.93 -17.60 -16.75
C PRO A 516 -17.33 -18.96 -16.15
N ASN A 517 -17.91 -18.96 -14.95
CA ASN A 517 -18.30 -20.15 -14.20
C ASN A 517 -19.83 -20.29 -14.10
N GLY A 518 -20.61 -19.72 -15.03
CA GLY A 518 -22.08 -19.77 -14.99
C GLY A 518 -22.68 -21.18 -15.01
N HIS A 519 -21.90 -22.19 -15.44
CA HIS A 519 -22.29 -23.60 -15.40
C HIS A 519 -22.23 -24.24 -13.99
N GLN A 520 -21.57 -23.60 -13.02
CA GLN A 520 -21.43 -24.08 -11.63
C GLN A 520 -22.27 -23.28 -10.62
N GLY A 521 -22.98 -22.25 -11.06
CA GLY A 521 -23.74 -21.38 -10.17
C GLY A 521 -23.93 -19.98 -10.73
N MET A 522 -24.38 -19.07 -9.86
CA MET A 522 -24.73 -17.72 -10.23
C MET A 522 -24.21 -16.69 -9.23
N ILE A 523 -24.21 -15.44 -9.65
CA ILE A 523 -23.68 -14.30 -8.91
C ILE A 523 -24.88 -13.44 -8.46
N TYR A 524 -25.16 -13.43 -7.15
CA TYR A 524 -26.31 -12.71 -6.59
C TYR A 524 -25.99 -11.23 -6.32
N CYS A 525 -24.76 -10.94 -5.94
CA CYS A 525 -24.27 -9.59 -5.66
C CYS A 525 -22.76 -9.48 -5.89
N SER A 526 -22.15 -8.39 -5.42
CA SER A 526 -20.70 -8.22 -5.38
C SER A 526 -20.20 -8.11 -3.93
N ASN A 527 -18.89 -7.95 -3.73
CA ASN A 527 -18.27 -7.70 -2.43
C ASN A 527 -18.50 -6.25 -1.96
N LEU A 528 -17.84 -5.86 -0.87
CA LEU A 528 -17.86 -4.50 -0.33
C LEU A 528 -17.58 -3.41 -1.38
N CYS A 529 -16.56 -3.61 -2.23
CA CYS A 529 -16.06 -2.58 -3.14
C CYS A 529 -16.59 -2.70 -4.58
N THR A 530 -17.57 -3.60 -4.80
CA THR A 530 -18.34 -3.77 -6.06
C THR A 530 -17.55 -4.28 -7.27
N GLU A 531 -16.35 -4.81 -7.07
CA GLU A 531 -15.44 -5.28 -8.11
C GLU A 531 -15.36 -6.81 -8.25
N ILE A 532 -15.79 -7.56 -7.22
CA ILE A 532 -15.71 -9.02 -7.22
C ILE A 532 -17.03 -9.64 -7.69
N ALA A 533 -16.94 -10.53 -8.67
CA ALA A 533 -18.06 -11.29 -9.22
C ALA A 533 -17.73 -12.79 -9.12
N GLN A 534 -18.30 -13.46 -8.13
CA GLN A 534 -18.06 -14.88 -7.84
C GLN A 534 -19.37 -15.62 -7.63
N ASN A 535 -19.41 -16.90 -7.99
CA ASN A 535 -20.58 -17.75 -7.73
C ASN A 535 -20.84 -17.83 -6.23
N MET A 536 -22.11 -17.82 -5.86
CA MET A 536 -22.54 -17.90 -4.46
C MET A 536 -23.64 -18.94 -4.32
N ALA A 537 -23.76 -19.49 -3.13
CA ALA A 537 -24.89 -20.30 -2.70
C ALA A 537 -25.24 -19.93 -1.26
N PRO A 538 -26.52 -20.08 -0.85
CA PRO A 538 -26.89 -19.98 0.55
C PRO A 538 -26.04 -20.92 1.39
N ILE A 539 -25.53 -20.39 2.49
CA ILE A 539 -24.56 -21.06 3.35
C ILE A 539 -25.22 -22.13 4.20
#